data_AF-A0A2M7FM19-F1
#
_entry.id   AF-A0A2M7FM19-F1
#
_cell.length_a   1.000
_cell.length_b   1.000
_cell.length_c   1.000
_cell.angle_alpha   90.00
_cell.angle_beta   90.00
_cell.angle_gamma   90.00
#
_symmetry.space_group_name_H-M   'P 1'
#
loop_
_entity.id
_entity.type
_entity.pdbx_description
1 polymer ?
#
loop_
_entity_poly.entity_id
_entity_poly.type
_entity_poly.pdbx_seq_one_letter_code
_entity_poly.pdbx_strand_id
1 'polypeptide(L)' 'FNRKIIQNVQQVKSNQVTLVQITDILIGALSYKARNLPLQSAKGKLVEHIQSKSGYTLLSSTLYKESKFNVFFWDGKKNV' A
#
# COMPACT_ATOMS: atom_id res chain seq x y z
N PHE A 1 23.49 -7.06 20.83
CA PHE A 1 23.18 -6.37 19.55
C PHE A 1 24.24 -6.78 18.53
N ASN A 2 23.91 -7.67 17.59
CA ASN A 2 24.87 -8.16 16.60
C ASN A 2 24.93 -7.16 15.42
N ARG A 3 26.03 -6.41 15.28
CA ARG A 3 26.23 -5.39 14.23
C ARG A 3 26.32 -5.99 12.80
N LYS A 4 26.20 -7.30 12.61
CA LYS A 4 26.18 -7.95 11.29
C LYS A 4 24.92 -7.68 10.45
N ILE A 5 23.82 -7.21 11.06
CA ILE A 5 22.53 -7.05 10.37
C ILE A 5 22.47 -5.76 9.54
N ILE A 6 23.00 -4.65 10.06
CA ILE A 6 23.03 -3.36 9.34
C ILE A 6 24.46 -3.15 8.87
N GLN A 7 24.68 -3.33 7.56
CA GLN A 7 26.00 -3.23 6.95
C GLN A 7 26.35 -1.81 6.51
N ASN A 8 25.35 -0.99 6.18
CA ASN A 8 25.54 0.39 5.76
C ASN A 8 24.30 1.24 6.10
N VAL A 9 24.53 2.52 6.41
CA VAL A 9 23.49 3.53 6.59
C VAL A 9 23.87 4.72 5.72
N GLN A 10 23.09 4.96 4.67
CA GLN A 10 23.31 6.05 3.74
C GLN A 10 22.16 7.04 3.82
N GLN A 11 22.49 8.32 3.93
CA GLN A 11 21.51 9.40 3.75
C GLN A 11 21.19 9.54 2.26
N VAL A 12 19.91 9.49 1.92
CA VAL A 12 19.40 9.70 0.57
C VAL A 12 18.57 10.98 0.52
N LYS A 13 18.69 11.74 -0.57
CA LYS A 13 17.83 12.91 -0.79
C LYS A 13 16.45 12.45 -1.26
N SER A 14 15.41 13.20 -0.89
CA SER A 14 14.01 12.86 -1.22
C SER A 14 13.79 12.66 -2.72
N ASN A 15 14.38 13.51 -3.56
CA ASN A 15 14.29 13.43 -5.02
C ASN A 15 14.99 12.21 -5.64
N GLN A 16 15.83 11.50 -4.88
CA GLN A 16 16.51 10.27 -5.33
C GLN A 16 15.66 9.03 -5.04
N VAL A 17 14.61 9.14 -4.22
CA VAL A 17 13.78 8.02 -3.75
C VAL A 17 12.28 8.25 -4.02
N THR A 18 11.96 8.87 -5.15
CA THR A 18 10.57 9.19 -5.55
C THR A 18 9.67 7.96 -5.58
N LEU A 19 10.17 6.80 -6.02
CA LEU A 19 9.39 5.56 -6.03
C LEU A 19 8.95 5.14 -4.62
N VAL A 20 9.84 5.28 -3.63
CA VAL A 20 9.51 4.97 -2.23
C VAL A 20 8.41 5.90 -1.71
N GLN A 21 8.45 7.18 -2.08
CA GLN A 21 7.40 8.13 -1.69
C GLN A 21 6.05 7.78 -2.32
N ILE A 22 6.04 7.37 -3.59
CA ILE A 22 4.81 6.91 -4.26
C ILE A 22 4.29 5.64 -3.56
N THR A 23 5.19 4.70 -3.21
CA THR A 23 4.83 3.50 -2.45
C THR A 23 4.18 3.86 -1.11
N ASP A 24 4.73 4.81 -0.35
CA ASP A 24 4.14 5.27 0.91
C ASP A 24 2.73 5.84 0.73
N ILE A 25 2.50 6.61 -0.34
CA ILE A 25 1.18 7.17 -0.68
C ILE A 25 0.18 6.04 -0.97
N LEU A 26 0.57 5.05 -1.79
CA LEU A 26 -0.30 3.93 -2.16
C LEU A 26 -0.61 3.02 -0.96
N ILE A 27 0.40 2.68 -0.15
CA ILE A 27 0.22 1.88 1.06
C ILE A 27 -0.63 2.63 2.09
N GLY A 28 -0.43 3.94 2.24
CA GLY A 28 -1.22 4.78 3.11
C GLY A 28 -2.70 4.80 2.72
N ALA A 29 -3.01 4.89 1.42
CA ALA A 29 -4.38 4.82 0.91
C ALA A 29 -5.01 3.44 1.12
N LEU A 30 -4.27 2.35 0.80
CA LEU A 30 -4.73 0.98 1.05
C LEU A 30 -5.02 0.76 2.54
N SER A 31 -4.14 1.21 3.42
CA SER A 31 -4.32 1.12 4.88
C SER A 31 -5.52 1.94 5.36
N TYR A 32 -5.76 3.11 4.77
CA TYR A 32 -6.91 3.94 5.07
C TYR A 32 -8.22 3.24 4.71
N LYS A 33 -8.27 2.61 3.53
CA LYS A 33 -9.41 1.84 3.06
C LYS A 33 -9.62 0.56 3.87
N ALA A 34 -8.56 -0.17 4.19
CA ALA A 34 -8.62 -1.40 4.98
C ALA A 34 -9.17 -1.18 6.40
N ARG A 35 -9.00 0.03 6.97
CA ARG A 35 -9.58 0.43 8.26
C ARG A 35 -11.02 0.93 8.16
N ASN A 36 -11.63 0.87 6.97
CA ASN A 36 -13.00 1.32 6.70
C ASN A 36 -13.27 2.77 7.14
N LEU A 37 -12.32 3.68 6.88
CA LEU A 37 -12.42 5.09 7.26
C LEU A 37 -13.23 5.93 6.25
N PRO A 38 -13.77 7.10 6.66
CA PRO A 38 -14.64 7.92 5.82
C PRO A 38 -13.98 8.45 4.54
N LEU A 39 -14.68 8.37 3.40
CA LEU A 39 -14.13 8.80 2.10
C LEU A 39 -14.22 10.31 1.83
N GLN A 40 -14.91 11.09 2.66
CA GLN A 40 -15.07 12.54 2.47
C GLN A 40 -13.79 13.34 2.78
N SER A 41 -12.68 12.67 3.11
CA SER A 41 -11.38 13.28 3.39
C SER A 41 -10.48 13.36 2.16
N ALA A 42 -9.39 14.14 2.22
CA ALA A 42 -8.37 14.13 1.17
C ALA A 42 -7.77 12.73 0.94
N LYS A 43 -7.63 11.93 2.00
CA LYS A 43 -7.20 10.53 1.92
C LYS A 43 -8.26 9.66 1.23
N GLY A 44 -9.55 9.95 1.48
CA GLY A 44 -10.67 9.30 0.81
C GLY A 44 -10.70 9.55 -0.70
N LYS A 45 -10.49 10.79 -1.15
CA LYS A 45 -10.36 11.12 -2.58
C LYS A 45 -9.23 10.36 -3.27
N LEU A 46 -8.11 10.14 -2.56
CA LEU A 46 -7.02 9.32 -3.08
C LEU A 46 -7.44 7.85 -3.23
N VAL A 47 -8.16 7.30 -2.25
CA VAL A 47 -8.73 5.95 -2.34
C VAL A 47 -9.67 5.85 -3.54
N GLU A 48 -10.59 6.78 -3.70
CA GLU A 48 -11.52 6.83 -4.85
C GLU A 48 -10.75 6.90 -6.18
N HIS A 49 -9.68 7.70 -6.24
CA HIS A 49 -8.84 7.77 -7.44
C HIS A 49 -8.20 6.42 -7.78
N ILE A 50 -7.62 5.73 -6.79
CA ILE A 50 -7.03 4.40 -6.99
C ILE A 50 -8.10 3.39 -7.40
N GLN A 51 -9.27 3.40 -6.77
CA GLN A 51 -10.40 2.54 -7.15
C GLN A 51 -10.83 2.80 -8.60
N SER A 52 -10.92 4.07 -9.02
CA SER A 52 -11.28 4.44 -10.39
C SER A 52 -10.26 3.98 -11.44
N LYS A 53 -8.98 3.97 -11.10
CA LYS A 53 -7.89 3.59 -12.00
C LYS A 53 -7.65 2.08 -12.05
N SER A 54 -7.89 1.40 -10.94
CA SER A 54 -7.66 -0.04 -10.81
C SER A 54 -8.90 -0.87 -11.14
N GLY A 55 -10.10 -0.30 -11.02
CA GLY A 55 -11.37 -1.02 -11.13
C GLY A 55 -11.70 -1.89 -9.91
N TYR A 56 -10.87 -1.87 -8.86
CA TYR A 56 -11.05 -2.69 -7.67
C TYR A 56 -11.65 -1.90 -6.51
N THR A 57 -12.39 -2.59 -5.65
CA THR A 57 -12.93 -2.02 -4.40
C THR A 57 -11.86 -1.83 -3.33
N LEU A 58 -10.71 -2.49 -3.48
CA LEU A 58 -9.59 -2.52 -2.52
C LEU A 58 -9.98 -3.08 -1.15
N LEU A 59 -10.93 -4.01 -1.12
CA LEU A 59 -11.40 -4.70 0.09
C LEU A 59 -11.11 -6.20 0.09
N SER A 60 -10.59 -6.73 -1.01
CA SER A 60 -10.28 -8.13 -1.20
C SER A 60 -9.03 -8.31 -2.04
N SER A 61 -8.42 -9.49 -1.93
CA SER A 61 -7.27 -9.84 -2.77
C SER A 61 -7.65 -9.85 -4.25
N THR A 62 -6.75 -9.38 -5.10
CA THR A 62 -6.88 -9.51 -6.55
C THR A 62 -6.55 -10.93 -6.99
N LEU A 63 -6.81 -11.26 -8.25
CA LEU A 63 -6.36 -12.52 -8.83
C LEU A 63 -4.82 -12.55 -8.89
N TYR A 64 -4.24 -13.73 -8.77
CA TYR A 64 -2.78 -13.93 -8.83
C TYR A 64 -2.15 -13.36 -10.11
N LYS A 65 -2.89 -13.38 -11.23
CA LYS A 65 -2.43 -12.88 -12.53
C LYS A 65 -2.69 -11.38 -12.77
N GLU A 66 -3.19 -10.65 -11.78
CA GLU A 66 -3.34 -9.19 -11.89
C GLU A 66 -1.95 -8.57 -12.10
N SER A 67 -1.80 -7.80 -13.18
CA SER A 67 -0.50 -7.42 -13.75
C SER A 67 0.04 -6.12 -13.20
N LYS A 68 -0.82 -5.21 -12.73
CA LYS A 68 -0.40 -3.85 -12.34
C LYS A 68 -0.67 -3.55 -10.89
N PHE A 69 -1.92 -3.67 -10.46
CA PHE A 69 -2.32 -3.30 -9.10
C PHE A 69 -2.74 -4.55 -8.31
N ASN A 70 -1.76 -5.43 -8.12
CA ASN A 70 -1.95 -6.69 -7.41
C ASN A 70 -1.97 -6.46 -5.89
N VAL A 71 -3.08 -6.79 -5.24
CA VAL A 71 -3.26 -6.63 -3.80
C VAL A 71 -3.56 -7.98 -3.18
N PHE A 72 -2.87 -8.29 -2.08
CA PHE A 72 -3.09 -9.50 -1.32
C PHE A 72 -3.38 -9.16 0.13
N PHE A 73 -4.59 -9.45 0.57
CA PHE A 73 -5.01 -9.38 1.97
C PHE A 73 -4.71 -10.74 2.61
N TRP A 74 -3.69 -10.75 3.45
CA TRP A 74 -3.35 -11.92 4.25
C TRP A 74 -4.33 -12.07 5.41
N ASP A 75 -5.01 -13.20 5.46
CA ASP A 75 -5.75 -13.65 6.62
C ASP A 75 -5.13 -14.93 7.16
N GLY A 76 -4.41 -14.80 8.28
CA GLY A 76 -3.75 -15.93 8.95
C GLY A 76 -4.72 -16.84 9.71
N LYS A 77 -6.01 -16.49 9.81
CA LYS A 77 -7.04 -17.30 10.47
C LYS A 77 -8.07 -17.78 9.46
N LYS A 78 -7.90 -18.99 8.94
CA LYS A 78 -9.06 -19.78 8.51
C LYS A 78 -9.82 -20.21 9.77
N ASN A 79 -10.72 -19.37 10.26
CA ASN A 79 -11.84 -19.89 11.03
C ASN A 79 -12.78 -20.54 10.01
N VAL A 80 -12.62 -21.86 9.84
CA VAL A 80 -13.69 -22.71 9.30
C VAL A 80 -14.81 -22.75 10.33
#